data_AF-A0A950B2B7-F1
#
_entry.id   AF-A0A950B2B7-F1
#
_cell.length_a   1.000
_cell.length_b   1.000
_cell.length_c   1.000
_cell.angle_alpha   90.00
_cell.angle_beta   90.00
_cell.angle_gamma   90.00
#
_symmetry.space_group_name_H-M   'P 1'
#
loop_
_entity.id
_entity.type
_entity.pdbx_description
1 polymer ?
#
loop_
_entity_poly.entity_id
_entity_poly.type
_entity_poly.pdbx_seq_one_letter_code
_entity_poly.pdbx_strand_id
1 'polypeptide(L)'
;MQAELFALIKAAGGRTLALFTSWRAMRSAATALGPALPWRMMTQDELPKPALLRAFAGDETSCLFATMGFWQGVDIPGAALSLLAIDKLPFSRPDEPLMRARRDRAGAAAFQPV
;
A
#
# COMPACT_ATOMS: atom_id res chain seq x y z
N MET A 1 7.24 -12.56 -0.53
CA MET A 1 6.54 -11.31 -0.14
C MET A 1 6.34 -11.23 1.37
N GLN A 2 5.58 -12.13 2.00
CA GLN A 2 5.20 -12.00 3.41
C GLN A 2 6.39 -11.95 4.39
N ALA A 3 7.40 -12.82 4.20
CA ALA A 3 8.61 -12.81 5.04
C ALA A 3 9.40 -11.48 4.93
N GLU A 4 9.51 -10.93 3.73
CA GLU A 4 10.18 -9.66 3.47
C GLU A 4 9.42 -8.50 4.12
N LEU A 5 8.10 -8.45 3.91
CA LEU A 5 7.24 -7.44 4.51
C LEU A 5 7.32 -7.48 6.04
N PHE A 6 7.35 -8.67 6.64
CA PHE A 6 7.54 -8.82 8.08
C PHE A 6 8.88 -8.27 8.58
N ALA A 7 9.98 -8.54 7.86
CA ALA A 7 11.29 -8.01 8.20
C ALA A 7 11.31 -6.48 8.15
N LEU A 8 10.72 -5.89 7.11
CA LEU A 8 10.60 -4.44 6.95
C LEU A 8 9.72 -3.80 8.04
N ILE A 9 8.55 -4.39 8.34
CA ILE A 9 7.68 -3.92 9.43
C ILE A 9 8.43 -3.93 10.76
N LYS A 10 9.21 -4.99 11.03
CA LYS A 10 10.04 -5.05 12.24
C LYS A 10 11.11 -3.96 12.28
N ALA A 11 11.82 -3.74 11.18
CA ALA A 11 12.82 -2.67 11.09
C ALA A 11 12.18 -1.28 11.27
N ALA A 12 10.96 -1.09 10.77
CA ALA A 12 10.20 0.14 10.94
C ALA A 12 9.64 0.32 12.36
N GLY A 13 9.58 -0.73 13.18
CA GLY A 13 8.99 -0.67 14.53
C GLY A 13 7.47 -0.55 14.50
N GLY A 14 6.81 -1.26 13.59
CA GLY A 14 5.35 -1.23 13.45
C GLY A 14 4.84 -0.17 12.50
N ARG A 15 5.41 1.05 12.52
CA ARG A 15 5.09 2.29 11.76
C ARG A 15 4.89 2.17 10.23
N THR A 16 3.92 1.36 9.81
CA THR A 16 3.87 0.84 8.44
C THR A 16 2.47 0.95 7.86
N LEU A 17 2.39 1.53 6.67
CA LEU A 17 1.23 1.40 5.78
C LEU A 17 1.58 0.44 4.65
N ALA A 18 0.90 -0.70 4.60
CA ALA A 18 1.04 -1.70 3.55
C ALA A 18 -0.15 -1.65 2.60
N LEU A 19 0.12 -1.40 1.32
CA LEU A 19 -0.87 -1.18 0.26
C LEU A 19 -0.88 -2.34 -0.72
N PHE A 20 -2.06 -2.94 -0.85
CA PHE A 20 -2.29 -4.14 -1.65
C PHE A 20 -3.19 -3.86 -2.85
N THR A 21 -2.95 -4.53 -3.97
CA THR A 21 -3.78 -4.37 -5.19
C THR A 21 -5.12 -5.10 -5.13
N SER A 22 -5.36 -5.91 -4.08
CA SER A 22 -6.65 -6.59 -3.90
C SER A 22 -6.94 -6.87 -2.43
N TRP A 23 -8.23 -6.95 -2.10
CA TRP A 23 -8.70 -7.40 -0.78
C TRP A 23 -8.18 -8.79 -0.41
N ARG A 24 -8.12 -9.70 -1.38
CA ARG A 24 -7.61 -11.06 -1.17
C ARG A 24 -6.15 -11.04 -0.72
N ALA A 25 -5.31 -10.24 -1.37
CA ALA A 25 -3.90 -10.10 -1.01
C ALA A 25 -3.75 -9.48 0.39
N MET A 26 -4.50 -8.42 0.68
CA MET A 26 -4.50 -7.76 2.00
C MET A 26 -4.90 -8.73 3.11
N ARG A 27 -6.04 -9.43 2.97
CA ARG A 27 -6.52 -10.41 3.96
C ARG A 27 -5.53 -11.55 4.14
N SER A 28 -4.96 -12.07 3.06
CA SER A 28 -3.95 -13.13 3.12
C SER A 28 -2.71 -12.70 3.89
N ALA A 29 -2.22 -11.47 3.66
CA ALA A 29 -1.10 -10.92 4.40
C ALA A 29 -1.44 -10.68 5.89
N ALA A 30 -2.64 -10.14 6.17
CA ALA A 30 -3.10 -9.91 7.54
C ALA A 30 -3.22 -11.23 8.33
N THR A 31 -3.79 -12.28 7.75
CA THR A 31 -3.86 -13.61 8.39
C THR A 31 -2.47 -14.20 8.65
N ALA A 32 -1.54 -14.05 7.71
CA ALA A 32 -0.20 -14.61 7.83
C ALA A 32 0.69 -13.85 8.82
N LEU A 33 0.60 -12.52 8.85
CA LEU A 33 1.50 -11.66 9.62
C LEU A 33 0.94 -11.24 10.96
N GLY A 34 -0.38 -11.07 11.07
CA GLY A 34 -1.05 -10.58 12.29
C GLY A 34 -0.62 -11.31 13.56
N PRO A 35 -0.63 -12.65 13.62
CA PRO A 35 -0.22 -13.40 14.81
C PRO A 35 1.26 -13.26 15.19
N ALA A 36 2.11 -12.88 14.23
CA ALA A 36 3.57 -12.78 14.42
C ALA A 36 4.04 -11.35 14.72
N LEU A 37 3.22 -10.34 14.43
CA LEU A 37 3.56 -8.94 14.66
C LEU A 37 3.37 -8.58 16.14
N PRO A 38 4.38 -7.97 16.80
CA PRO A 38 4.26 -7.50 18.17
C PRO A 38 3.45 -6.20 18.30
N TRP A 39 3.10 -5.57 17.18
CA TRP A 39 2.38 -4.31 17.09
C TRP A 39 0.93 -4.51 16.73
N ARG A 40 0.10 -3.51 17.04
CA ARG A 40 -1.29 -3.49 16.59
C ARG A 40 -1.33 -3.47 15.07
N MET A 41 -2.04 -4.44 14.49
CA MET A 41 -2.33 -4.47 13.06
C MET A 41 -3.79 -4.10 12.84
N MET A 42 -4.02 -3.11 11.99
CA MET A 42 -5.35 -2.67 11.56
C MET A 42 -5.53 -2.98 10.08
N THR A 43 -6.75 -3.29 9.68
CA THR A 43 -7.15 -3.59 8.31
C THR A 43 -8.23 -2.63 7.82
N GLN A 44 -8.25 -2.38 6.51
CA GLN A 44 -9.18 -1.41 5.89
C GLN A 44 -10.66 -1.67 6.21
N ASP A 45 -11.07 -2.90 6.51
CA ASP A 45 -12.44 -3.28 6.81
C ASP A 45 -12.87 -3.10 8.27
N GLU A 46 -11.98 -2.66 9.17
CA GLU A 46 -12.32 -2.47 10.60
C GLU A 46 -13.12 -1.20 10.86
N LEU A 47 -12.83 -0.11 10.15
CA LEU A 47 -13.41 1.22 10.40
C LEU A 47 -13.60 1.99 9.08
N PRO A 48 -14.55 2.95 9.04
CA PRO A 48 -14.62 3.90 7.94
C PRO A 48 -13.28 4.62 7.73
N LYS A 49 -12.88 4.86 6.47
CA LYS A 49 -11.56 5.41 6.10
C LYS A 49 -11.08 6.58 6.97
N PRO A 50 -11.87 7.64 7.24
CA PRO A 50 -11.40 8.75 8.08
C PRO A 50 -11.12 8.34 9.53
N ALA A 51 -11.93 7.45 10.10
CA ALA A 51 -11.74 6.96 11.46
C ALA A 51 -10.53 6.03 11.55
N LEU A 52 -10.33 5.18 10.54
CA LEU A 52 -9.19 4.28 10.46
C LEU A 52 -7.87 5.05 10.36
N LEU A 53 -7.81 6.07 9.50
CA LEU A 53 -6.63 6.92 9.36
C LEU A 53 -6.31 7.68 10.66
N ARG A 54 -7.32 8.19 11.36
CA ARG A 54 -7.11 8.81 12.68
C ARG A 54 -6.59 7.83 13.71
N ALA A 55 -7.13 6.60 13.74
CA ALA A 55 -6.68 5.57 14.66
C ALA A 55 -5.23 5.15 14.38
N PHE A 56 -4.86 5.00 13.10
CA PHE A 56 -3.48 4.71 12.70
C PHE A 56 -2.53 5.87 13.04
N ALA A 57 -2.91 7.11 12.71
CA ALA A 57 -2.08 8.29 13.01
C ALA A 57 -1.91 8.55 14.51
N GLY A 58 -2.86 8.11 15.34
CA GLY A 58 -2.80 8.23 16.80
C GLY A 58 -2.02 7.11 17.51
N ASP A 59 -1.60 6.07 16.80
CA ASP A 59 -0.83 4.95 17.34
C ASP A 59 0.51 4.84 16.60
N GLU A 60 1.55 5.42 17.20
CA GLU A 60 2.90 5.48 16.63
C GLU A 60 3.54 4.10 16.41
N THR A 61 2.99 3.03 16.98
CA THR A 61 3.56 1.69 16.84
C THR A 61 2.50 0.73 16.31
N SER A 62 1.82 1.15 15.23
CA SER A 62 0.80 0.36 14.56
C SER A 62 1.11 0.13 13.08
N CYS A 63 0.53 -0.94 12.53
CA CYS A 63 0.54 -1.28 11.12
C CYS A 63 -0.87 -1.10 10.53
N LEU A 64 -1.00 -0.44 9.38
CA LEU A 64 -2.25 -0.39 8.62
C LEU A 64 -2.11 -1.14 7.30
N PHE A 65 -2.95 -2.14 7.10
CA PHE A 65 -3.02 -2.93 5.88
C PHE A 65 -4.26 -2.48 5.12
N ALA A 66 -4.05 -1.92 3.93
CA ALA A 66 -5.12 -1.36 3.12
C ALA A 66 -4.98 -1.71 1.64
N THR A 67 -6.06 -1.58 0.90
CA THR A 67 -6.06 -1.70 -0.57
C THR A 67 -5.75 -0.36 -1.22
N MET A 68 -5.52 -0.38 -2.53
CA MET A 68 -5.24 0.81 -3.36
C MET A 68 -6.22 1.99 -3.20
N GLY A 69 -7.44 1.78 -2.67
CA GLY A 69 -8.36 2.88 -2.30
C GLY A 69 -7.80 3.85 -1.25
N PHE A 70 -6.67 3.53 -0.63
CA PHE A 70 -5.91 4.37 0.31
C PHE A 70 -4.77 5.17 -0.35
N TRP A 71 -4.56 5.09 -1.67
CA TRP A 71 -3.48 5.83 -2.36
C TRP A 71 -3.66 7.34 -2.48
N GLN A 72 -4.87 7.86 -2.22
CA GLN A 72 -5.20 9.27 -2.43
C GLN A 72 -5.93 9.83 -1.21
N GLY A 73 -5.63 11.10 -0.92
CA GLY A 73 -6.23 11.84 0.20
C GLY A 73 -5.85 11.28 1.57
N VAL A 74 -4.66 10.69 1.69
CA VAL A 74 -4.11 10.20 2.96
C VAL A 74 -2.92 11.08 3.30
N ASP A 75 -3.07 11.85 4.36
CA ASP A 75 -1.99 12.60 5.00
C ASP A 75 -1.86 12.06 6.43
N ILE A 76 -0.71 11.48 6.74
CA ILE A 76 -0.41 10.88 8.05
C ILE A 76 0.85 11.59 8.56
N PRO A 77 0.68 12.71 9.28
CA PRO A 77 1.81 13.46 9.78
C PRO A 77 2.46 12.74 10.98
N GLY A 78 3.77 12.96 11.13
CA GLY A 78 4.52 12.53 12.32
C GLY A 78 5.10 11.12 12.26
N ALA A 79 5.47 10.59 13.42
CA ALA A 79 6.22 9.35 13.53
C ALA A 79 5.39 8.10 13.25
N ALA A 80 4.05 8.19 13.17
CA ALA A 80 3.18 7.03 12.97
C ALA A 80 3.40 6.29 11.64
N LEU A 81 3.93 6.97 10.62
CA LEU A 81 4.24 6.37 9.33
C LEU A 81 5.68 6.63 8.91
N SER A 82 6.53 5.60 8.99
CA SER A 82 7.92 5.64 8.51
C SER A 82 8.16 4.71 7.32
N LEU A 83 7.30 3.71 7.12
CA LEU A 83 7.38 2.77 6.01
C LEU A 83 6.08 2.73 5.22
N LEU A 84 6.18 2.99 3.91
CA LEU A 84 5.14 2.73 2.94
C LEU A 84 5.52 1.50 2.10
N ALA A 85 4.85 0.38 2.31
CA ALA A 85 5.04 -0.82 1.51
C ALA A 85 3.95 -0.92 0.45
N ILE A 86 4.33 -1.12 -0.82
CA ILE A 86 3.40 -1.29 -1.93
C ILE A 86 3.67 -2.67 -2.54
N ASP A 87 2.71 -3.59 -2.39
CA ASP A 87 2.79 -4.97 -2.87
C ASP A 87 2.98 -5.04 -4.39
N LYS A 88 2.29 -4.15 -5.12
CA LYS A 88 2.44 -4.02 -6.57
C LYS A 88 2.00 -2.63 -7.02
N LEU A 89 2.80 -2.02 -7.89
CA LEU A 89 2.45 -0.75 -8.52
C LEU A 89 1.28 -0.92 -9.51
N PRO A 90 0.27 -0.03 -9.50
CA PRO A 90 -0.93 -0.12 -10.33
C PRO A 90 -0.66 0.41 -11.74
N PHE A 91 0.25 -0.23 -12.46
CA PHE A 91 0.44 0.10 -13.87
C PHE A 91 -0.69 -0.50 -14.70
N SER A 92 -1.29 0.33 -15.57
CA SER A 92 -2.21 -0.15 -16.61
C SER A 92 -1.51 -1.19 -17.48
N ARG A 93 -2.26 -2.17 -17.96
CA ARG A 93 -1.67 -3.19 -18.84
C ARG A 93 -1.25 -2.53 -20.16
N PRO A 94 -0.05 -2.85 -20.69
CA PRO A 94 0.48 -2.21 -21.90
C PRO A 94 -0.38 -2.40 -23.16
N ASP A 95 -1.18 -3.46 -23.20
CA ASP A 95 -1.98 -3.91 -24.33
C ASP A 95 -3.39 -3.33 -24.38
N GLU A 96 -3.77 -2.52 -23.38
CA GLU A 96 -5.08 -1.89 -23.30
C GLU A 96 -5.35 -1.00 -24.53
N PRO A 97 -6.51 -1.14 -25.23
CA PRO A 97 -6.75 -0.49 -26.52
C PRO A 97 -6.56 1.04 -26.49
N LEU A 98 -6.98 1.68 -25.40
CA LEU A 98 -6.84 3.11 -25.20
C LEU A 98 -5.38 3.54 -25.02
N MET A 99 -4.59 2.75 -24.29
CA MET A 99 -3.16 3.03 -24.09
C MET A 99 -2.37 2.84 -25.38
N ARG A 100 -2.75 1.86 -26.21
CA ARG A 100 -2.17 1.65 -27.54
C ARG A 100 -2.44 2.84 -28.46
N ALA A 101 -3.69 3.27 -28.57
CA ALA A 101 -4.06 4.44 -29.37
C ALA A 101 -3.36 5.74 -28.91
N ARG A 102 -3.17 5.91 -27.58
CA ARG A 102 -2.41 7.04 -27.03
C ARG A 102 -0.92 6.97 -27.39
N ARG A 103 -0.32 5.78 -27.37
CA ARG A 103 1.08 5.57 -27.79
C ARG A 103 1.26 5.82 -29.28
N ASP A 104 0.37 5.29 -30.11
CA ASP A 104 0.40 5.50 -31.57
C ASP A 104 0.30 6.99 -31.92
N ARG A 105 -0.55 7.74 -31.20
CA ARG A 105 -0.67 9.20 -31.36
C ARG A 105 0.57 9.96 -30.87
N ALA A 106 1.25 9.48 -29.84
CA ALA A 106 2.46 10.12 -29.32
C ALA A 106 3.68 9.94 -30.24
N GLY A 107 3.70 8.86 -31.04
CA GLY A 107 4.76 8.58 -32.00
C GLY A 107 6.01 7.93 -31.38
N ALA A 108 6.83 7.28 -32.21
CA ALA A 108 7.97 6.48 -31.76
C ALA A 108 9.07 7.29 -31.04
N ALA A 109 9.15 8.60 -31.28
CA ALA A 109 10.11 9.50 -30.63
C ALA A 109 9.73 9.89 -29.19
N ALA A 110 8.47 9.66 -28.77
CA ALA A 110 7.98 10.09 -27.45
C ALA A 110 8.58 9.30 -26.26
N PHE A 111 9.25 8.18 -26.53
CA PHE A 111 9.84 7.32 -25.51
C PHE A 111 11.34 7.05 -25.73
N GLN A 112 12.06 7.96 -26.41
CA GLN A 112 13.51 7.83 -26.45
C GLN A 112 14.10 8.14 -25.06
N PRO A 113 14.99 7.30 -24.52
CA PRO A 113 15.71 7.63 -23.30
C PRO A 113 16.56 8.87 -23.57
N VAL A 114 16.50 9.83 -22.66
CA VAL A 114 17.36 11.02 -22.63
C VAL A 114 18.77 10.65 -22.25
#